data_AF-A0A8S8Z0X4-F1
#
_entry.id   AF-A0A8S8Z0X4-F1
#
_cell.length_a   1.000
_cell.length_b   1.000
_cell.length_c   1.000
_cell.angle_alpha   90.00
_cell.angle_beta   90.00
_cell.angle_gamma   90.00
#
_symmetry.space_group_name_H-M   'P 1'
#
loop_
_entity.id
_entity.type
_entity.pdbx_description
1 polymer ?
#
loop_
_entity_poly.entity_id
_entity_poly.type
_entity_poly.pdbx_seq_one_letter_code
_entity_poly.pdbx_strand_id
1 'polypeptide(L)'
;MVPLETLLPHEQVEEHRVDNLEKMTLRWRAYTKPLLVDGKTGTILDGHHRTKVAERMELLCLPCVLVDYLEDDRVTLAVWPNSGYDSLEKEEVIQAALSGELFPPKTSRHLLSDHLPPISIPLSRLSQPAMGD
;
A
#
# COMPACT_ATOMS: atom_id res chain seq x y z
N MET A 1 12.98 3.33 2.89
CA MET A 1 12.50 3.05 1.50
C MET A 1 12.39 1.56 1.39
N VAL A 2 11.35 1.03 0.73
CA VAL A 2 11.12 -0.41 0.61
C VAL A 2 11.17 -0.79 -0.87
N PRO A 3 11.90 -1.84 -1.28
CA PRO A 3 11.89 -2.32 -2.67
C PRO A 3 10.47 -2.60 -3.15
N LEU A 4 10.13 -2.19 -4.38
CA LEU A 4 8.77 -2.37 -4.89
C LEU A 4 8.38 -3.84 -4.98
N GLU A 5 9.32 -4.70 -5.37
CA GLU A 5 9.12 -6.15 -5.56
C GLU A 5 8.79 -6.91 -4.28
N THR A 6 9.06 -6.33 -3.10
CA THR A 6 8.75 -6.97 -1.80
C THR A 6 7.38 -6.53 -1.27
N LEU A 7 6.65 -5.66 -1.97
CA LEU A 7 5.35 -5.16 -1.55
C LEU A 7 4.24 -6.04 -2.13
N LEU A 8 3.48 -6.67 -1.24
CA LEU A 8 2.47 -7.67 -1.61
C LEU A 8 1.06 -7.08 -1.44
N PRO A 9 0.29 -6.92 -2.52
CA PRO A 9 -1.11 -6.53 -2.41
C PRO A 9 -1.94 -7.68 -1.88
N HIS A 10 -2.93 -7.39 -1.04
CA HIS A 10 -4.00 -8.33 -0.68
C HIS A 10 -5.35 -8.00 -1.33
N GLU A 11 -5.45 -6.84 -2.01
CA GLU A 11 -6.65 -6.36 -2.68
C GLU A 11 -6.35 -5.99 -4.13
N GLN A 12 -7.35 -6.21 -4.99
CA GLN A 12 -7.39 -5.66 -6.34
C GLN A 12 -7.50 -4.13 -6.32
N VAL A 13 -7.03 -3.51 -7.40
CA VAL A 13 -7.18 -2.07 -7.61
C VAL A 13 -8.37 -1.77 -8.53
N GLU A 14 -8.82 -0.52 -8.47
CA GLU A 14 -9.77 0.03 -9.43
C GLU A 14 -8.98 0.80 -10.49
N GLU A 15 -8.89 0.27 -11.71
CA GLU A 15 -8.02 0.81 -12.77
C GLU A 15 -8.26 2.31 -13.05
N HIS A 16 -9.52 2.78 -13.07
CA HIS A 16 -9.82 4.20 -13.27
C HIS A 16 -9.22 5.11 -12.18
N ARG A 17 -9.05 4.61 -10.95
CA ARG A 17 -8.37 5.35 -9.87
C ARG A 17 -6.87 5.34 -10.05
N VAL A 18 -6.30 4.23 -10.52
CA VAL A 18 -4.89 4.14 -10.90
C VAL A 18 -4.59 5.18 -11.99
N ASP A 19 -5.39 5.22 -13.06
CA ASP A 19 -5.20 6.15 -14.17
C ASP A 19 -5.22 7.63 -13.72
N ASN A 20 -6.18 7.99 -12.86
CA ASN A 20 -6.28 9.35 -12.32
C ASN A 20 -5.10 9.70 -11.42
N LEU A 21 -4.68 8.75 -10.58
CA LEU A 21 -3.57 8.92 -9.66
C LEU A 21 -2.22 9.02 -10.40
N GLU A 22 -2.04 8.23 -11.46
CA GLU A 22 -0.86 8.27 -12.33
C GLU A 22 -0.69 9.66 -12.96
N LYS A 23 -1.77 10.20 -13.55
CA LYS A 23 -1.79 11.56 -14.13
C LYS A 23 -1.39 12.63 -13.11
N MET A 24 -1.88 12.52 -11.87
CA MET A 24 -1.53 13.47 -10.80
C MET A 24 -0.08 13.30 -10.33
N THR A 25 0.36 12.06 -10.17
CA THR A 25 1.74 11.73 -9.75
C THR A 25 2.76 12.26 -10.76
N LEU A 26 2.50 12.09 -12.06
CA LEU A 26 3.32 12.67 -13.14
C LEU A 26 3.33 14.21 -13.09
N ARG A 27 2.16 14.84 -12.87
CA ARG A 27 2.05 16.30 -12.76
C ARG A 27 2.84 16.87 -11.59
N TRP A 28 2.77 16.22 -10.42
CA TRP A 28 3.51 16.65 -9.23
C TRP A 28 5.00 16.32 -9.30
N ARG A 29 5.39 15.36 -10.14
CA ARG A 29 6.75 14.79 -10.24
C ARG A 29 7.28 14.27 -8.89
N ALA A 30 6.37 13.94 -7.99
CA ALA A 30 6.66 13.53 -6.63
C ALA A 30 5.60 12.57 -6.12
N TYR A 31 6.03 11.70 -5.22
CA TYR A 31 5.19 10.83 -4.42
C TYR A 31 4.91 11.49 -3.08
N THR A 32 3.62 11.61 -2.73
CA THR A 32 3.18 12.61 -1.74
C THR A 32 2.62 12.03 -0.43
N LYS A 33 2.40 10.72 -0.35
CA LYS A 33 1.90 10.05 0.86
C LYS A 33 2.57 8.69 1.01
N PRO A 34 3.18 8.35 2.16
CA PRO A 34 3.80 7.04 2.35
C PRO A 34 2.77 5.90 2.34
N LEU A 35 3.20 4.69 1.99
CA LEU A 35 2.42 3.47 2.18
C LEU A 35 2.41 3.06 3.65
N LEU A 36 1.36 2.34 4.08
CA LEU A 36 1.38 1.58 5.32
C LEU A 36 1.55 0.10 4.96
N VAL A 37 2.55 -0.56 5.55
CA VAL A 37 2.96 -1.91 5.17
C VAL A 37 3.27 -2.73 6.41
N ASP A 38 2.85 -3.99 6.43
CA ASP A 38 3.35 -4.95 7.41
C ASP A 38 4.83 -5.25 7.14
N GLY A 39 5.69 -4.89 8.09
CA GLY A 39 7.15 -5.00 7.93
C GLY A 39 7.65 -6.44 7.89
N LYS A 40 6.88 -7.41 8.40
CA LYS A 40 7.27 -8.83 8.42
C LYS A 40 7.02 -9.53 7.09
N THR A 41 5.90 -9.21 6.44
CA THR A 41 5.44 -9.93 5.24
C THR A 41 5.51 -9.12 3.96
N GLY A 42 5.59 -7.79 4.06
CA GLY A 42 5.47 -6.89 2.91
C GLY A 42 4.02 -6.61 2.51
N THR A 43 3.02 -7.10 3.25
CA THR A 43 1.61 -6.86 2.96
C THR A 43 1.27 -5.37 2.98
N ILE A 44 0.70 -4.87 1.88
CA ILE A 44 0.28 -3.48 1.74
C ILE A 44 -1.04 -3.26 2.50
N LEU A 45 -1.02 -2.50 3.59
CA LEU A 45 -2.20 -2.20 4.39
C LEU A 45 -2.95 -0.96 3.87
N ASP A 46 -2.22 0.05 3.40
CA ASP A 46 -2.79 1.23 2.71
C ASP A 46 -1.91 1.62 1.52
N GLY A 47 -2.53 1.68 0.33
CA GLY A 47 -1.96 2.31 -0.86
C GLY A 47 -1.78 1.45 -2.10
N HIS A 48 -2.59 0.41 -2.29
CA HIS A 48 -2.58 -0.48 -3.46
C HIS A 48 -2.57 0.27 -4.80
N HIS A 49 -3.44 1.28 -4.99
CA HIS A 49 -3.43 2.08 -6.23
C HIS A 49 -2.10 2.84 -6.43
N ARG A 50 -1.48 3.33 -5.35
CA ARG A 50 -0.18 4.03 -5.44
C ARG A 50 0.94 3.05 -5.80
N THR A 51 0.91 1.84 -5.27
CA THR A 51 1.84 0.77 -5.66
C THR A 51 1.66 0.42 -7.12
N LYS A 52 0.41 0.30 -7.61
CA LYS A 52 0.14 0.03 -9.03
C LYS A 52 0.65 1.13 -9.96
N VAL A 53 0.50 2.39 -9.55
CA VAL A 53 1.09 3.54 -10.28
C VAL A 53 2.61 3.41 -10.32
N ALA A 54 3.25 3.03 -9.20
CA ALA A 54 4.70 2.85 -9.15
C ALA A 54 5.19 1.73 -10.08
N GLU A 55 4.45 0.61 -10.16
CA GLU A 55 4.72 -0.48 -11.12
C GLU A 55 4.64 0.02 -12.57
N ARG A 56 3.56 0.73 -12.93
CA ARG A 56 3.39 1.29 -14.30
C ARG A 56 4.49 2.28 -14.67
N MET A 57 5.03 2.97 -13.68
CA MET A 57 6.11 3.95 -13.83
C MET A 57 7.52 3.34 -13.67
N GLU A 58 7.62 2.01 -13.54
CA GLU A 58 8.89 1.28 -13.38
C GLU A 58 9.76 1.82 -12.24
N LEU A 59 9.12 2.23 -11.13
CA LEU A 59 9.84 2.65 -9.93
C LEU A 59 10.41 1.43 -9.21
N LEU A 60 11.54 1.61 -8.52
CA LEU A 60 12.26 0.51 -7.87
C LEU A 60 11.96 0.40 -6.37
N CYS A 61 11.51 1.49 -5.74
CA CYS A 61 11.17 1.49 -4.31
C CYS A 61 10.15 2.56 -3.95
N LEU A 62 9.50 2.39 -2.79
CA LEU A 62 8.50 3.32 -2.27
C LEU A 62 8.77 3.74 -0.82
N PRO A 63 8.38 4.95 -0.42
CA PRO A 63 8.38 5.36 0.98
C PRO A 63 7.24 4.66 1.72
N CYS A 64 7.59 3.88 2.75
CA CYS A 64 6.64 3.10 3.53
C CYS A 64 6.85 3.36 5.01
N VAL A 65 5.76 3.32 5.77
CA VAL A 65 5.74 3.15 7.22
C VAL A 65 5.53 1.67 7.47
N LEU A 66 6.52 1.07 8.13
CA LEU A 66 6.49 -0.34 8.51
C LEU A 66 5.89 -0.47 9.90
N VAL A 67 4.95 -1.38 10.05
CA VAL A 67 4.33 -1.77 11.32
C VAL A 67 4.45 -3.28 11.51
N ASP A 68 4.35 -3.75 12.75
CA ASP A 68 4.13 -5.16 13.03
C ASP A 68 2.62 -5.40 13.02
N TYR A 69 2.04 -5.75 11.87
CA TYR A 69 0.60 -5.60 11.68
C TYR A 69 -0.24 -6.39 12.69
N LEU A 70 0.20 -7.60 13.06
CA LEU A 70 -0.51 -8.45 14.02
C LEU A 70 -0.39 -7.92 15.45
N GLU A 71 0.77 -7.37 15.82
CA GLU A 71 1.08 -6.97 17.20
C GLU A 71 0.88 -5.47 17.48
N ASP A 72 0.71 -4.64 16.43
CA ASP A 72 0.54 -3.19 16.56
C ASP A 72 -0.93 -2.80 16.74
N ASP A 73 -1.31 -2.57 18.00
CA ASP A 73 -2.65 -2.15 18.42
C ASP A 73 -3.08 -0.80 17.84
N ARG A 74 -2.15 0.00 17.29
CA ARG A 74 -2.47 1.26 16.61
C ARG A 74 -3.13 1.02 15.26
N VAL A 75 -2.98 -0.18 14.69
CA VAL A 75 -3.60 -0.57 13.42
C VAL A 75 -4.85 -1.38 13.71
N THR A 76 -6.00 -0.78 13.44
CA THR A 76 -7.30 -1.45 13.52
C THR A 76 -7.80 -1.84 12.13
N LEU A 77 -8.43 -3.01 12.04
CA LEU A 77 -9.02 -3.54 10.81
C LEU A 77 -10.55 -3.43 10.89
N ALA A 78 -11.14 -2.93 9.82
CA ALA A 78 -12.58 -2.99 9.57
C ALA A 78 -12.82 -3.39 8.11
N VAL A 79 -14.06 -3.73 7.77
CA VAL A 79 -14.51 -3.91 6.38
C VAL A 79 -15.11 -2.62 5.83
N TRP A 80 -14.97 -2.37 4.52
CA TRP A 80 -15.72 -1.28 3.90
C TRP A 80 -17.21 -1.62 3.81
N PRO A 81 -18.12 -0.63 3.94
CA PRO A 81 -19.53 -0.84 3.67
C PRO A 81 -19.75 -1.34 2.23
N ASN A 82 -20.62 -2.33 2.07
CA ASN A 82 -20.95 -2.96 0.79
C ASN A 82 -19.80 -3.73 0.12
N SER A 83 -18.78 -4.14 0.87
CA SER A 83 -17.72 -5.04 0.37
C SER A 83 -18.20 -6.47 0.09
N GLY A 84 -19.34 -6.86 0.68
CA GLY A 84 -19.82 -8.25 0.68
C GLY A 84 -19.26 -9.10 1.83
N TYR A 85 -18.54 -8.48 2.77
CA TYR A 85 -17.97 -9.14 3.95
C TYR A 85 -18.54 -8.53 5.23
N ASP A 86 -18.91 -9.39 6.20
CA ASP A 86 -19.39 -8.95 7.51
C ASP A 86 -18.22 -8.69 8.49
N SER A 87 -17.14 -9.46 8.36
CA SER A 87 -15.92 -9.35 9.16
C SER A 87 -14.70 -9.77 8.34
N LEU A 88 -13.52 -9.40 8.82
CA LEU A 88 -12.23 -9.81 8.28
C LEU A 88 -11.20 -9.81 9.42
N GLU A 89 -10.35 -10.84 9.47
CA GLU A 89 -9.23 -10.96 10.42
C GLU A 89 -7.92 -10.46 9.78
N LYS A 90 -6.96 -10.03 10.62
CA LYS A 90 -5.66 -9.52 10.12
C LYS A 90 -4.88 -10.62 9.41
N GLU A 91 -5.00 -11.84 9.90
CA GLU A 91 -4.39 -13.05 9.35
C GLU A 91 -4.91 -13.33 7.94
N GLU A 92 -6.21 -13.14 7.67
CA GLU A 92 -6.78 -13.31 6.33
C GLU A 92 -6.20 -12.31 5.32
N VAL A 93 -5.98 -11.06 5.76
CA VAL A 93 -5.31 -10.02 4.95
C VAL A 93 -3.88 -10.44 4.59
N ILE A 94 -3.12 -10.98 5.56
CA ILE A 94 -1.76 -11.48 5.32
C ILE A 94 -1.81 -12.69 4.37
N GLN A 95 -2.71 -13.65 4.60
CA GLN A 95 -2.83 -14.84 3.75
C GLN A 95 -3.13 -14.48 2.31
N ALA A 96 -4.07 -13.55 2.05
CA ALA A 96 -4.37 -13.09 0.70
C ALA A 96 -3.17 -12.44 0.01
N ALA A 97 -2.36 -11.67 0.74
CA ALA A 97 -1.11 -11.10 0.19
C ALA A 97 -0.07 -12.15 -0.14
N LEU A 98 0.12 -13.14 0.74
CA LEU A 98 1.12 -14.21 0.55
C LEU A 98 0.71 -15.22 -0.52
N SER A 99 -0.58 -15.51 -0.66
CA SER A 99 -1.10 -16.43 -1.68
C SER A 99 -1.24 -15.78 -3.06
N GLY A 100 -1.43 -14.46 -3.10
CA GLY A 100 -1.80 -13.72 -4.32
C GLY A 100 -3.28 -13.87 -4.70
N GLU A 101 -4.10 -14.55 -3.88
CA GLU A 101 -5.55 -14.61 -4.05
C GLU A 101 -6.17 -13.32 -3.49
N LEU A 102 -6.18 -12.28 -4.34
CA LEU A 102 -6.57 -10.94 -3.93
C LEU A 102 -8.07 -10.84 -3.66
N PHE A 103 -8.42 -10.12 -2.59
CA PHE A 103 -9.79 -9.67 -2.36
C PHE A 103 -10.24 -8.67 -3.43
N PRO A 104 -11.56 -8.54 -3.66
CA PRO A 104 -12.11 -7.44 -4.46
C PRO A 104 -11.69 -6.07 -3.90
N PRO A 105 -11.68 -5.01 -4.74
CA PRO A 105 -11.31 -3.69 -4.27
C PRO A 105 -12.21 -3.21 -3.14
N LYS A 106 -11.64 -2.51 -2.16
CA LYS A 106 -12.37 -1.96 -1.00
C LYS A 106 -12.99 -3.08 -0.16
N THR A 107 -12.18 -4.08 0.19
CA THR A 107 -12.62 -5.13 1.13
C THR A 107 -12.25 -4.75 2.56
N SER A 108 -10.97 -4.47 2.80
CA SER A 108 -10.39 -4.07 4.07
C SER A 108 -10.24 -2.55 4.20
N ARG A 109 -10.35 -2.07 5.44
CA ARG A 109 -10.13 -0.68 5.81
C ARG A 109 -9.28 -0.64 7.08
N HIS A 110 -8.00 -0.40 6.89
CA HIS A 110 -7.04 -0.21 7.97
C HIS A 110 -7.09 1.24 8.47
N LEU A 111 -7.21 1.43 9.77
CA LEU A 111 -7.09 2.72 10.42
C LEU A 111 -5.86 2.69 11.33
N LEU A 112 -4.90 3.57 11.04
CA LEU A 112 -3.77 3.85 11.93
C LEU A 112 -4.16 5.00 12.84
N SER A 113 -4.00 4.84 14.15
CA SER A 113 -4.29 5.90 15.13
C SER A 113 -3.41 7.15 14.95
N ASP A 114 -2.23 6.96 14.37
CA ASP A 114 -1.25 8.01 14.13
C ASP A 114 -1.45 8.66 12.75
N HIS A 115 -1.35 9.99 12.71
CA HIS A 115 -1.38 10.73 11.46
C HIS A 115 -0.05 10.53 10.70
N LEU A 116 -0.14 10.00 9.48
CA LEU A 116 1.01 9.95 8.57
C LEU A 116 1.19 11.31 7.87
N PRO A 117 2.29 12.05 8.14
CA PRO A 117 2.51 13.33 7.51
C PRO A 117 2.64 13.19 5.99
N PRO A 118 2.18 14.21 5.22
CA PRO A 118 2.47 14.24 3.80
C PRO A 118 3.97 14.32 3.57
N ILE A 119 4.43 13.74 2.47
CA ILE A 119 5.82 13.75 2.04
C ILE A 119 5.93 14.37 0.65
N SER A 120 7.14 14.58 0.17
CA SER A 120 7.40 14.94 -1.22
C SER A 120 8.70 14.30 -1.66
N ILE A 121 8.60 13.08 -2.18
CA ILE A 121 9.76 12.32 -2.67
C ILE A 121 9.77 12.40 -4.20
N PRO A 122 10.83 12.96 -4.83
CA PRO A 122 10.91 13.03 -6.29
C PRO A 122 10.83 11.64 -6.93
N LEU A 123 10.14 11.53 -8.06
CA LEU A 123 10.06 10.25 -8.80
C LEU A 123 11.44 9.73 -9.22
N SER A 124 12.36 10.64 -9.53
CA SER A 124 13.75 10.28 -9.85
C SER A 124 14.46 9.55 -8.70
N ARG A 125 14.09 9.83 -7.44
CA ARG A 125 14.60 9.07 -6.30
C ARG A 125 13.98 7.67 -6.28
N LEU A 126 12.70 7.53 -6.59
CA LEU A 126 11.99 6.25 -6.57
C LEU A 126 12.42 5.31 -7.71
N SER A 127 12.93 5.86 -8.81
CA SER A 127 13.55 5.11 -9.91
C SER A 127 14.94 4.54 -9.58
N GLN A 128 15.45 4.77 -8.36
CA GLN A 128 16.67 4.17 -7.86
C GLN A 128 16.32 3.11 -6.81
N PRO A 129 17.16 2.07 -6.61
CA PRO A 129 16.92 1.07 -5.60
C PRO A 129 16.68 1.66 -4.20
N ALA A 130 16.03 0.90 -3.33
CA ALA A 130 16.09 1.20 -1.90
C ALA A 130 17.58 1.23 -1.52
N MET A 131 18.03 2.31 -0.88
CA MET A 131 19.40 2.30 -0.35
C MET A 131 19.39 1.26 0.77
N GLY A 132 20.32 0.31 0.73
CA GLY A 132 20.53 -0.60 1.85
C GLY A 132 20.92 0.21 3.09
N ASP A 133 20.43 -0.23 4.23
CA ASP A 133 20.97 0.20 5.53
C ASP A 133 22.39 -0.36 5.72
#